data_AF-A0A1B3ZIU0-F1
#
_entry.id   AF-A0A1B3ZIU0-F1
#
_cell.length_a   1.000
_cell.length_b   1.000
_cell.length_c   1.000
_cell.angle_alpha   90.00
_cell.angle_beta   90.00
_cell.angle_gamma   90.00
#
_symmetry.space_group_name_H-M   'P 1'
#
loop_
_entity.id
_entity.type
_entity.pdbx_description
1 polymer ?
#
loop_
_entity_poly.entity_id
_entity_poly.type
_entity_poly.pdbx_seq_one_letter_code
_entity_poly.pdbx_strand_id
1 'polypeptide(L)' 'MYDLRTYMATKDLPGGPFYVPEEHLAHDSMAERPDDRPLTVGQAVGGVISLVLLVATGAYLFVAL' A
#
# COMPACT_ATOMS: atom_id res chain seq x y z
N MET A 1 19.80 -14.24 6.66
CA MET A 1 20.29 -14.84 5.41
C MET A 1 19.59 -16.19 5.26
N TYR A 2 18.63 -16.31 4.35
CA TYR A 2 17.91 -17.58 4.14
C TYR A 2 18.85 -18.54 3.42
N ASP A 3 19.14 -19.70 4.03
CA ASP A 3 20.06 -20.67 3.45
C ASP A 3 19.39 -21.38 2.27
N LEU A 4 19.83 -21.02 1.06
CA LEU A 4 19.33 -21.57 -0.19
C LEU A 4 19.55 -23.09 -0.30
N ARG A 5 20.50 -23.65 0.48
CA ARG A 5 20.73 -25.10 0.52
C ARG A 5 19.55 -25.83 1.14
N THR A 6 19.06 -25.36 2.29
CA THR A 6 17.90 -25.95 2.97
C THR A 6 16.65 -25.84 2.10
N TYR A 7 16.49 -24.72 1.40
CA TYR A 7 15.41 -24.51 0.45
C TYR A 7 15.45 -25.54 -0.70
N MET A 8 16.58 -25.67 -1.38
CA MET A 8 16.74 -26.64 -2.48
C MET A 8 16.62 -28.10 -2.02
N ALA A 9 17.06 -28.40 -0.79
CA ALA A 9 16.96 -29.75 -0.23
C ALA A 9 15.52 -30.15 0.14
N THR A 10 14.63 -29.17 0.38
CA THR A 10 13.29 -29.44 0.93
C THR A 10 12.13 -29.13 -0.03
N LYS A 11 12.39 -28.48 -1.17
CA LYS A 11 11.35 -28.05 -2.13
C LYS A 11 10.45 -29.18 -2.66
N ASP A 12 10.97 -30.40 -2.76
CA ASP A 12 10.28 -31.54 -3.36
C ASP A 12 9.59 -32.44 -2.31
N LEU A 13 9.68 -32.09 -1.01
CA LEU A 13 8.96 -32.82 0.04
C LEU A 13 7.47 -32.43 0.08
N PRO A 14 6.57 -33.35 0.46
CA PRO A 14 5.18 -33.00 0.74
C PRO A 14 5.13 -32.03 1.94
N GLY A 15 4.88 -30.74 1.65
CA GLY A 15 4.95 -29.64 2.63
C GLY A 15 6.23 -28.79 2.54
N GLY A 16 7.06 -28.97 1.51
CA GLY A 16 8.23 -28.15 1.23
C GLY A 16 7.91 -26.69 0.93
N PRO A 17 8.91 -25.81 0.97
CA PRO A 17 8.70 -24.38 0.74
C PRO A 17 8.33 -24.11 -0.73
N PHE A 18 7.36 -23.23 -0.96
CA PHE A 18 6.95 -22.81 -2.29
C PHE A 18 7.77 -21.61 -2.77
N TYR A 19 8.24 -21.63 -4.02
CA TYR A 19 8.91 -20.48 -4.64
C TYR A 19 7.86 -19.50 -5.14
N VAL A 20 7.86 -18.27 -4.63
CA VAL A 20 7.08 -17.19 -5.22
C VAL A 20 8.05 -16.35 -6.07
N PRO A 21 7.90 -16.32 -7.40
CA PRO A 21 8.73 -15.48 -8.26
C PRO A 21 8.65 -14.01 -7.83
N GLU A 22 9.77 -13.28 -7.87
CA GLU A 22 9.83 -11.88 -7.39
C GLU A 22 8.87 -10.95 -8.16
N GLU A 23 8.57 -11.29 -9.42
CA GLU A 23 7.54 -10.66 -10.25
C GLU A 23 6.12 -10.71 -9.65
N HIS A 24 5.84 -11.67 -8.76
CA HIS A 24 4.58 -11.75 -8.00
C HIS A 24 4.67 -11.08 -6.61
N LEU A 25 5.88 -10.72 -6.17
CA LEU A 25 6.14 -10.04 -4.89
C LEU A 25 6.26 -8.53 -5.05
N ALA A 26 6.27 -8.03 -6.30
CA ALA A 26 6.11 -6.63 -6.61
C ALA A 26 4.83 -6.13 -5.92
N HIS A 27 5.00 -5.45 -4.80
CA HIS A 27 3.92 -4.78 -4.11
C HIS A 27 3.20 -3.91 -5.12
N ASP A 28 1.87 -4.06 -5.09
CA ASP A 28 0.93 -3.41 -5.96
C ASP A 28 1.40 -2.00 -6.32
N SER A 29 1.89 -1.83 -7.55
CA SER A 29 2.29 -0.54 -8.13
C SER A 29 1.07 0.35 -8.41
N MET A 30 -0.05 0.11 -7.71
CA MET A 30 -1.22 0.96 -7.67
C MET A 30 -1.00 2.27 -6.90
N ALA A 31 0.10 2.41 -6.14
CA ALA A 31 0.40 3.67 -5.45
C ALA A 31 0.95 4.77 -6.38
N GLU A 32 1.41 4.42 -7.59
CA GLU A 32 2.13 5.35 -8.48
C GLU A 32 1.64 5.27 -9.93
N ARG A 33 0.33 5.07 -10.11
CA ARG A 33 -0.32 5.45 -11.37
C ARG A 33 -0.91 6.84 -11.18
N PRO A 34 -0.59 7.84 -12.02
CA PRO A 34 -1.47 8.99 -12.12
C PRO A 34 -2.83 8.42 -12.49
N ASP A 35 -3.77 8.52 -11.56
CA ASP A 35 -5.09 7.92 -11.72
C ASP A 35 -5.85 8.81 -12.72
N ASP A 36 -5.60 8.61 -14.01
CA ASP A 36 -6.34 9.24 -15.13
C ASP A 36 -7.80 8.78 -15.18
N ARG A 37 -8.25 8.05 -14.14
CA ARG A 37 -9.63 7.64 -13.96
C ARG A 37 -10.44 8.86 -13.49
N PRO A 38 -11.67 9.03 -14.01
CA PRO A 38 -12.55 10.09 -13.52
C PRO A 38 -12.75 9.93 -12.01
N LEU A 39 -12.64 11.04 -11.27
CA LEU A 39 -12.86 11.04 -9.83
C LEU A 39 -14.19 10.37 -9.50
N THR A 40 -14.13 9.29 -8.71
CA THR A 40 -15.35 8.70 -8.17
C THR A 40 -15.99 9.68 -7.19
N VAL A 41 -17.32 9.67 -7.09
CA VAL A 41 -18.05 10.53 -6.14
C VAL A 41 -17.52 10.35 -4.72
N GLY A 42 -17.18 9.12 -4.32
CA GLY A 42 -16.59 8.83 -3.01
C GLY A 42 -15.24 9.49 -2.79
N GLN A 43 -14.37 9.50 -3.80
CA GLN A 43 -13.05 10.15 -3.74
C GLN A 43 -13.18 11.67 -3.66
N ALA A 44 -14.10 12.27 -4.40
CA ALA A 44 -14.38 13.70 -4.33
C ALA A 44 -14.88 14.11 -2.93
N VAL A 45 -15.84 13.37 -2.37
CA VAL A 45 -16.38 13.62 -1.04
C VAL A 45 -15.31 13.42 0.04
N GLY A 46 -14.52 12.36 -0.06
CA GLY A 46 -13.40 12.10 0.86
C GLY A 46 -12.39 13.24 0.86
N GLY A 47 -11.99 13.70 -0.34
CA GLY A 47 -11.05 14.84 -0.48
C GLY A 47 -11.59 16.13 0.15
N VAL A 48 -12.87 16.45 -0.04
CA VAL A 48 -13.50 17.62 0.58
C VAL A 48 -13.51 17.51 2.10
N ILE A 49 -13.88 16.37 2.66
CA ILE A 49 -13.90 16.15 4.12
C ILE A 49 -12.49 16.29 4.69
N SER A 50 -11.49 15.67 4.07
CA SER A 50 -10.09 15.77 4.49
C SER A 50 -9.59 17.22 4.48
N LEU A 51 -9.94 17.99 3.45
CA LEU A 51 -9.55 19.40 3.34
C LEU A 51 -10.21 20.26 4.42
N VAL A 52 -11.50 20.05 4.69
CA VAL A 52 -12.22 20.75 5.76
C VAL A 52 -11.61 20.46 7.13
N LEU A 53 -11.31 19.18 7.42
CA LEU A 53 -10.66 18.79 8.67
C LEU A 53 -9.29 19.45 8.82
N LEU A 54 -8.47 19.44 7.76
CA LEU A 54 -7.15 20.06 7.80
C LEU A 54 -7.22 21.56 8.12
N VAL A 55 -8.11 22.29 7.44
CA VAL A 55 -8.29 23.73 7.66
C VAL A 55 -8.83 24.01 9.06
N ALA A 56 -9.82 23.23 9.52
CA ALA A 56 -10.41 23.40 10.85
C ALA A 56 -9.38 23.15 11.95
N THR A 57 -8.59 22.07 11.84
CA THR A 57 -7.51 21.77 12.79
C THR A 57 -6.44 22.84 12.76
N GLY A 58 -6.01 23.30 11.57
CA GLY A 58 -5.02 24.36 11.45
C GLY A 58 -5.49 25.69 12.07
N ALA A 59 -6.74 26.08 11.82
CA ALA A 59 -7.33 27.28 12.40
C ALA A 59 -7.46 27.16 13.93
N TYR A 60 -7.88 26.00 14.43
CA TYR A 60 -7.94 25.75 15.87
C TYR A 60 -6.58 25.91 16.53
N LEU A 61 -5.54 25.29 15.97
CA LEU A 61 -4.17 25.40 16.50
C LEU A 61 -3.64 26.83 16.43
N PHE A 62 -3.94 27.57 15.36
CA PHE A 62 -3.54 28.97 15.22
C PHE A 62 -4.19 29.88 16.27
N VAL A 63 -5.45 29.61 16.66
CA VAL A 63 -6.14 30.40 17.68
C VAL A 63 -5.77 29.95 19.09
N ALA A 64 -5.51 28.66 19.28
CA ALA A 64 -5.23 28.08 20.58
C ALA A 64 -3.77 28.28 21.05
N LEU A 65 -2.84 28.57 20.14
CA LEU A 65 -1.42 28.79 20.43
C LEU A 65 -1.06 30.28 20.40
#